data_AF-A0A1Z9SN19-F1
#
_entry.id   AF-A0A1Z9SN19-F1
#
_cell.length_a   1.000
_cell.length_b   1.000
_cell.length_c   1.000
_cell.angle_alpha   90.00
_cell.angle_beta   90.00
_cell.angle_gamma   90.00
#
_symmetry.space_group_name_H-M   'P 1'
#
loop_
_entity.id
_entity.type
_entity.pdbx_description
1 polymer ?
#
loop_
_entity_poly.entity_id
_entity_poly.type
_entity_poly.pdbx_seq_one_letter_code
_entity_poly.pdbx_strand_id
1 'polypeptide(L)' 'MLLEGIKAPDFTLDDQDGNPISLSDFSGQNILLWFYPKASTPG' A
#
# COMPACT_ATOMS: atom_id res chain seq x y z
N MET A 1 -7.38 14.15 -1.03
CA MET A 1 -7.91 13.51 -2.25
C MET A 1 -6.76 13.39 -3.23
N LEU A 2 -6.50 12.19 -3.76
CA LEU A 2 -5.53 12.00 -4.85
C LEU A 2 -6.27 12.12 -6.18
N LEU A 3 -5.59 12.66 -7.18
CA LEU A 3 -6.12 12.78 -8.54
C LEU A 3 -5.43 11.75 -9.43
N GLU A 4 -6.15 11.27 -10.44
CA GLU A 4 -5.58 10.39 -11.45
C GLU A 4 -4.36 11.03 -12.13
N GLY A 5 -3.36 10.21 -12.46
CA GLY A 5 -2.11 10.67 -13.06
C GLY A 5 -1.11 11.32 -12.09
N ILE A 6 -1.49 11.61 -10.85
CA ILE A 6 -0.55 12.05 -9.81
C ILE A 6 0.23 10.83 -9.31
N LYS A 7 1.55 11.00 -9.19
CA LYS A 7 2.41 9.98 -8.59
C LYS A 7 1.91 9.64 -7.17
N ALA A 8 1.77 8.35 -6.89
CA ALA A 8 1.39 7.90 -5.55
C ALA A 8 2.37 8.47 -4.50
N PRO A 9 1.86 9.05 -3.39
CA PRO A 9 2.70 9.49 -2.29
C PRO A 9 3.51 8.34 -1.74
N ASP A 10 4.75 8.62 -1.32
CA ASP A 10 5.56 7.62 -0.65
C ASP A 10 4.98 7.30 0.74
N PHE A 11 5.14 6.06 1.17
CA PHE A 11 4.70 5.59 2.47
C PHE A 11 5.53 4.39 2.91
N THR A 12 5.63 4.22 4.23
CA THR A 12 6.17 3.03 4.87
C THR A 12 5.15 2.54 5.87
N LEU A 13 4.83 1.25 5.81
CA LEU A 13 3.92 0.57 6.73
C LEU A 13 4.55 -0.74 7.17
N ASP A 14 4.25 -1.17 8.38
CA ASP A 14 4.63 -2.50 8.84
C ASP A 14 3.74 -3.55 8.17
N ASP A 15 4.33 -4.65 7.73
CA ASP A 15 3.61 -5.85 7.28
C ASP A 15 3.02 -6.64 8.46
N GLN A 16 2.42 -7.80 8.19
CA GLN A 16 1.82 -8.63 9.24
C GLN A 16 2.81 -9.15 10.30
N ASP A 17 4.10 -9.15 10.00
CA ASP A 17 5.17 -9.66 10.85
C ASP A 17 5.96 -8.51 11.52
N GLY A 18 5.56 -7.25 11.27
CA GLY A 18 6.20 -6.06 11.82
C GLY A 18 7.42 -5.59 11.01
N ASN A 19 7.62 -6.09 9.79
CA ASN A 19 8.69 -5.61 8.94
C ASN A 19 8.26 -4.33 8.22
N PRO A 20 9.08 -3.28 8.22
CA PRO A 20 8.77 -2.05 7.50
C PRO A 20 8.87 -2.30 5.99
N ILE A 21 7.80 -1.99 5.26
CA ILE A 21 7.71 -2.05 3.80
C ILE A 21 7.40 -0.66 3.26
N SER A 22 8.19 -0.20 2.30
CA SER A 22 8.03 1.11 1.66
C SER A 22 7.54 0.98 0.22
N LEU A 23 6.79 1.97 -0.26
CA LEU A 23 6.38 2.02 -1.67
C LEU A 23 7.59 2.00 -2.61
N SER A 24 8.68 2.65 -2.22
CA SER A 24 9.95 2.69 -2.97
C SER A 24 10.57 1.31 -3.22
N ASP A 25 10.30 0.32 -2.37
CA ASP A 25 10.87 -1.03 -2.47
C ASP A 25 10.39 -1.77 -3.73
N PHE A 26 9.26 -1.31 -4.30
CA PHE A 26 8.65 -1.87 -5.52
C PHE A 26 8.96 -1.06 -6.78
N SER A 27 9.98 -0.19 -6.75
CA SER A 27 10.35 0.66 -7.89
C SER A 27 10.55 -0.15 -9.19
N GLY A 28 9.90 0.29 -10.26
CA GLY A 28 9.95 -0.36 -11.58
C GLY A 28 8.94 -1.51 -11.77
N GLN A 29 8.13 -1.82 -10.75
CA GLN A 29 7.07 -2.83 -10.83
C GLN A 29 5.69 -2.18 -10.95
N ASN A 30 4.78 -2.85 -11.65
CA ASN A 30 3.36 -2.49 -11.63
C ASN A 30 2.70 -3.15 -10.42
N ILE A 31 2.12 -2.34 -9.53
CA ILE A 31 1.52 -2.82 -8.29
C ILE A 31 0.07 -2.32 -8.16
N LEU A 32 -0.74 -3.08 -7.43
CA LEU A 32 -2.11 -2.73 -7.06
C LEU A 32 -2.19 -2.61 -5.54
N LEU A 33 -2.59 -1.44 -5.05
CA LEU A 33 -2.83 -1.21 -3.62
C LEU A 33 -4.34 -1.30 -3.34
N TRP A 34 -4.73 -2.23 -2.47
CA TRP A 34 -6.12 -2.48 -2.08
C TRP A 34 -6.26 -2.23 -0.57
N PHE A 35 -7.28 -1.46 -0.16
CA PHE A 35 -7.69 -1.32 1.25
C PHE A 35 -8.99 -2.05 1.57
N TYR A 36 -9.06 -2.70 2.73
CA TYR A 36 -10.30 -3.26 3.28
C TYR A 36 -10.53 -2.74 4.70
N PRO A 37 -11.79 -2.59 5.17
CA PRO A 37 -12.07 -1.87 6.42
C PRO A 37 -11.55 -2.56 7.68
N LYS A 38 -11.61 -3.89 7.71
CA LYS A 38 -11.24 -4.68 8.89
C LYS A 38 -10.79 -6.08 8.50
N ALA A 39 -9.73 -6.55 9.16
CA ALA A 39 -9.24 -7.91 9.00
C ALA A 39 -10.16 -8.90 9.71
N SER A 40 -10.22 -10.12 9.19
CA SER A 40 -10.90 -11.25 9.84
C SER A 40 -12.41 -11.05 10.08
N THR A 41 -13.09 -10.28 9.23
CA THR A 41 -14.55 -10.17 9.24
C THR A 41 -15.16 -10.81 7.99
N PRO A 42 -16.35 -11.45 8.10
CA PRO A 42 -17.15 -11.80 6.92
C PRO A 42 -17.45 -10.53 6.11
N GLY A 43 -17.30 -10.64 4.79
CA GLY A 43 -17.62 -9.57 3.83
C GLY A 43 -19.09 -9.54 3.46
#